data_AF-A0A2P1UHR7-F1
#
_entry.id   AF-A0A2P1UHR7-F1
#
_cell.length_a   1.000
_cell.length_b   1.000
_cell.length_c   1.000
_cell.angle_alpha   90.00
_cell.angle_beta   90.00
_cell.angle_gamma   90.00
#
_symmetry.space_group_name_H-M   'P 1'
#
loop_
_entity.id
_entity.type
_entity.pdbx_description
1 polymer ?
#
loop_
_entity_poly.entity_id
_entity_poly.type
_entity_poly.pdbx_seq_one_letter_code
_entity_poly.pdbx_strand_id
1 'polypeptide(L)'
;MNHDRDDETNLERRRELLHDEEAFRLDQEEKRLRSARRSNTLNWIINSIFGLAGIVQILLVMRFLLRLFGANPQNQFAQLINHLSAPFIAPFSTLFISPASSGGANIFDVNIVIAIVAYALLSYTLHGYNLHFFLKSL
;
A
#
# COMPACT_ATOMS: atom_id res chain seq x y z
N MET A 1 -19.88 18.67 -69.91
CA MET A 1 -19.76 19.59 -68.76
C MET A 1 -20.41 19.00 -67.49
N ASN A 2 -20.40 17.67 -67.32
CA ASN A 2 -21.02 16.97 -66.17
C ASN A 2 -20.00 16.17 -65.33
N HIS A 3 -18.73 16.12 -65.76
CA HIS A 3 -17.68 15.32 -65.14
C HIS A 3 -17.13 15.96 -63.84
N ASP A 4 -16.97 17.29 -63.82
CA ASP A 4 -16.48 18.03 -62.64
C ASP A 4 -17.42 17.96 -61.42
N ARG A 5 -18.73 17.95 -61.65
CA ARG A 5 -19.73 17.99 -60.57
C ARG A 5 -19.81 16.66 -59.81
N ASP A 6 -19.59 15.56 -60.51
CA ASP A 6 -19.51 14.23 -59.89
C ASP A 6 -18.23 14.10 -59.06
N ASP A 7 -17.12 14.70 -59.50
CA ASP A 7 -15.85 14.68 -58.76
C ASP A 7 -15.92 15.50 -57.46
N GLU A 8 -16.49 16.70 -57.49
CA GLU A 8 -16.69 17.52 -56.27
C GLU A 8 -17.56 16.80 -55.23
N THR A 9 -18.69 16.20 -55.64
CA THR A 9 -19.57 15.47 -54.72
C THR A 9 -18.96 14.18 -54.18
N ASN A 10 -18.07 13.53 -54.93
CA ASN A 10 -17.30 12.38 -54.47
C ASN A 10 -16.18 12.79 -53.49
N LEU A 11 -15.57 13.96 -53.69
CA LEU A 11 -14.57 14.53 -52.79
C LEU A 11 -15.17 14.95 -51.45
N GLU A 12 -16.37 15.56 -51.47
CA GLU A 12 -17.12 15.91 -50.26
C GLU A 12 -17.49 14.65 -49.45
N ARG A 13 -18.08 13.64 -50.10
CA ARG A 13 -18.39 12.35 -49.44
C ARG A 13 -17.16 11.68 -48.84
N ARG A 14 -15.99 11.75 -49.50
CA ARG A 14 -14.74 11.21 -48.94
C ARG A 14 -14.28 11.98 -47.71
N ARG A 15 -14.42 13.31 -47.68
CA ARG A 15 -14.09 14.13 -46.51
C ARG A 15 -15.01 13.84 -45.34
N GLU A 16 -16.31 13.66 -45.59
CA GLU A 16 -17.27 13.25 -44.57
C GLU A 16 -16.93 11.87 -43.99
N LEU A 17 -16.63 10.89 -44.84
CA LEU A 17 -16.22 9.56 -44.38
C LEU A 17 -14.94 9.59 -43.53
N LEU A 18 -13.98 10.43 -43.91
CA LEU A 18 -12.75 10.62 -43.13
C LEU A 18 -13.03 11.30 -41.78
N HIS A 19 -13.90 12.31 -41.74
CA HIS A 19 -14.29 12.96 -40.49
C HIS A 19 -15.09 12.04 -39.57
N ASP A 20 -15.99 11.21 -40.12
CA ASP A 20 -16.72 10.22 -39.33
C ASP A 20 -15.79 9.14 -38.77
N GLU A 21 -14.80 8.70 -39.54
CA GLU A 21 -13.80 7.74 -39.08
C GLU A 21 -12.90 8.34 -37.98
N GLU A 22 -12.46 9.59 -38.14
CA GLU A 22 -11.72 10.33 -37.11
C GLU A 22 -12.54 10.52 -35.84
N ALA A 23 -13.81 10.90 -35.95
CA ALA A 23 -14.72 11.06 -34.81
C ALA A 23 -14.91 9.73 -34.05
N PHE A 24 -15.05 8.62 -34.78
CA PHE A 24 -15.18 7.29 -34.18
C PHE A 24 -13.90 6.86 -33.45
N ARG A 25 -12.72 7.17 -34.02
CA ARG A 25 -11.42 6.87 -33.40
C ARG A 25 -11.18 7.71 -32.15
N LEU A 26 -11.53 8.99 -32.18
CA LEU A 26 -11.42 9.89 -31.02
C LEU A 26 -12.33 9.44 -29.87
N ASP A 27 -13.57 9.01 -30.15
CA ASP A 27 -14.47 8.46 -29.13
C ASP A 27 -13.91 7.16 -28.50
N GLN A 28 -13.31 6.30 -29.32
CA GLN A 28 -12.64 5.09 -28.81
C GLN A 28 -11.41 5.42 -27.94
N GLU A 29 -10.57 6.37 -28.38
CA GLU A 29 -9.40 6.81 -27.61
C GLU A 29 -9.81 7.49 -26.29
N GLU A 30 -10.84 8.34 -26.30
CA GLU A 30 -11.38 8.94 -25.08
C GLU A 30 -11.87 7.88 -24.10
N LYS A 31 -12.64 6.87 -24.55
CA LYS A 31 -13.11 5.78 -23.69
C LYS A 31 -11.95 4.97 -23.10
N ARG A 32 -10.92 4.67 -23.90
CA ARG A 32 -9.70 3.99 -23.44
C ARG A 32 -8.94 4.81 -22.40
N LEU A 33 -8.75 6.10 -22.64
CA LEU A 33 -8.05 7.01 -21.72
C LEU A 33 -8.83 7.23 -20.41
N ARG A 34 -10.16 7.34 -20.48
CA ARG A 34 -11.03 7.45 -19.29
C ARG A 34 -10.99 6.18 -18.45
N SER A 35 -10.91 4.99 -19.05
CA SER A 35 -10.71 3.73 -18.31
C SER A 35 -9.30 3.59 -17.73
N ALA A 36 -8.27 4.17 -18.37
CA ALA A 36 -6.88 4.08 -17.93
C ALA A 36 -6.53 4.99 -16.74
N ARG A 37 -7.34 6.00 -16.41
CA ARG A 37 -7.03 6.99 -15.36
C ARG A 37 -7.57 6.64 -13.96
N ARG A 38 -8.43 5.63 -13.81
CA ARG A 38 -9.29 5.50 -12.61
C ARG A 38 -8.75 4.68 -11.43
N SER A 39 -7.55 4.08 -11.50
CA SER A 39 -7.10 3.14 -10.46
C SER A 39 -5.74 3.43 -9.79
N ASN A 40 -4.95 4.41 -10.24
CA ASN A 40 -3.58 4.55 -9.70
C ASN A 40 -3.51 5.11 -8.28
N THR A 41 -4.44 5.97 -7.88
CA THR A 41 -4.38 6.65 -6.57
C THR A 41 -4.76 5.73 -5.41
N LEU A 42 -5.76 4.86 -5.59
CA LEU A 42 -6.22 3.94 -4.53
C LEU A 42 -5.16 2.89 -4.20
N ASN A 43 -4.54 2.31 -5.23
CA ASN A 43 -3.48 1.32 -5.04
C ASN A 43 -2.27 1.93 -4.33
N TRP A 44 -1.92 3.19 -4.63
CA TRP A 44 -0.83 3.87 -3.95
C TRP A 44 -1.09 4.08 -2.45
N ILE A 45 -2.29 4.50 -2.06
CA ILE A 45 -2.67 4.67 -0.64
C ILE A 45 -2.61 3.33 0.09
N ILE A 46 -3.22 2.29 -0.49
CA ILE A 46 -3.27 0.96 0.11
C ILE A 46 -1.85 0.40 0.31
N ASN A 47 -1.00 0.51 -0.71
CA ASN A 47 0.39 0.04 -0.61
C ASN A 47 1.18 0.81 0.46
N SER A 48 0.91 2.11 0.60
CA SER A 48 1.54 2.96 1.63
C SER A 48 1.15 2.51 3.04
N ILE A 49 -0.12 2.17 3.28
CA ILE A 49 -0.60 1.65 4.57
C ILE A 49 0.10 0.34 4.94
N PHE A 50 0.22 -0.60 4.00
CA PHE A 50 0.93 -1.86 4.24
C PHE A 50 2.43 -1.66 4.47
N GLY A 51 3.05 -0.74 3.73
CA GLY A 51 4.45 -0.36 3.95
C GLY A 51 4.66 0.16 5.37
N LEU A 52 3.79 1.06 5.84
CA LEU A 52 3.83 1.58 7.22
C LEU A 52 3.60 0.47 8.25
N ALA A 53 2.65 -0.44 8.04
CA ALA A 53 2.43 -1.58 8.92
C ALA A 53 3.68 -2.48 9.01
N GLY A 54 4.38 -2.71 7.88
CA GLY A 54 5.65 -3.44 7.87
C GLY A 54 6.75 -2.74 8.67
N ILE A 55 6.86 -1.40 8.56
CA ILE A 55 7.81 -0.62 9.35
C ILE A 55 7.52 -0.74 10.85
N VAL A 56 6.25 -0.64 11.26
CA VAL A 56 5.83 -0.84 12.66
C VAL A 56 6.21 -2.24 13.14
N GLN A 57 5.99 -3.27 12.32
CA GLN A 57 6.38 -4.64 12.64
C GLN A 57 7.89 -4.77 12.91
N ILE A 58 8.72 -4.20 12.02
CA ILE A 58 10.18 -4.21 12.17
C ILE A 58 10.59 -3.47 13.44
N LEU A 59 10.01 -2.30 13.73
CA LEU A 59 10.30 -1.54 14.94
C LEU A 59 10.00 -2.34 16.21
N LEU A 60 8.86 -3.04 16.26
CA LEU A 60 8.47 -3.84 17.42
C LEU A 60 9.35 -5.08 17.58
N VAL A 61 9.68 -5.78 16.49
CA VAL A 61 10.62 -6.91 16.54
C VAL A 61 11.99 -6.44 17.00
N MET A 62 12.51 -5.33 16.47
CA MET A 62 13.78 -4.77 16.92
C MET A 62 13.76 -4.39 18.39
N ARG A 63 12.68 -3.73 18.86
CA ARG A 63 12.49 -3.41 20.29
C ARG A 63 12.53 -4.68 21.14
N PHE A 64 11.83 -5.72 20.71
CA PHE A 64 11.78 -7.00 21.41
C PHE A 64 13.18 -7.62 21.52
N LEU A 65 13.92 -7.71 20.40
CA LEU A 65 15.27 -8.26 20.40
C LEU A 65 16.22 -7.46 21.29
N LEU A 66 16.16 -6.12 21.24
CA LEU A 66 16.97 -5.25 22.10
C LEU A 66 16.69 -5.51 23.58
N ARG A 67 15.42 -5.65 23.99
CA ARG A 67 15.07 -5.99 25.38
C ARG A 67 15.46 -7.42 25.76
N LEU A 68 15.27 -8.36 24.84
CA LEU A 68 15.56 -9.78 25.06
C LEU A 68 17.05 -10.02 25.29
N PHE A 69 17.91 -9.35 24.52
CA PHE A 69 19.37 -9.47 24.63
C PHE A 69 20.01 -8.46 25.59
N GLY A 70 19.21 -7.71 26.34
CA GLY A 70 19.71 -6.76 27.33
C GLY A 70 20.55 -5.64 26.75
N ALA A 71 20.11 -5.07 25.63
CA ALA A 71 20.78 -3.94 25.00
C ALA A 71 20.94 -2.77 25.98
N ASN A 72 22.11 -2.11 25.91
CA ASN A 72 22.44 -0.99 26.76
C ASN A 72 21.40 0.15 26.61
N PRO A 73 20.67 0.56 27.67
CA PRO A 73 19.68 1.63 27.59
C PRO A 73 20.27 3.01 27.28
N GLN A 74 21.58 3.21 27.50
CA GLN A 74 22.29 4.44 27.15
C GLN A 74 22.72 4.50 25.68
N ASN A 75 22.51 3.42 24.91
CA ASN A 75 22.84 3.41 23.49
C ASN A 75 21.79 4.21 22.68
N GLN A 76 22.27 5.11 21.82
CA GLN A 76 21.41 6.01 21.04
C GLN A 76 20.49 5.26 20.06
N PHE A 77 20.96 4.18 19.43
CA PHE A 77 20.14 3.37 18.55
C PHE A 77 19.03 2.64 19.32
N ALA A 78 19.34 2.08 20.49
CA ALA A 78 18.35 1.45 21.34
C ALA A 78 17.27 2.45 21.81
N GLN A 79 17.68 3.67 22.19
CA GLN A 79 16.75 4.74 22.56
C GLN A 79 15.86 5.16 21.38
N LEU A 80 16.44 5.32 20.18
CA LEU A 80 15.68 5.63 18.97
C LEU A 80 14.57 4.61 18.72
N ILE A 81 14.91 3.32 18.72
CA ILE A 81 13.93 2.24 18.53
C ILE A 81 12.89 2.26 19.63
N ASN A 82 13.28 2.42 20.90
CA ASN A 82 12.35 2.48 22.03
C ASN A 82 11.38 3.67 21.93
N HIS A 83 11.83 4.84 21.48
CA HIS A 83 10.98 6.01 21.30
C HIS A 83 10.03 5.87 20.12
N LEU A 84 10.54 5.46 18.95
CA LEU A 84 9.70 5.29 17.74
C LEU A 84 8.65 4.18 17.91
N SER A 85 8.97 3.13 18.67
CA SER A 85 8.05 2.02 18.93
C SER A 85 7.08 2.27 20.10
N ALA A 86 7.31 3.29 20.93
CA ALA A 86 6.51 3.59 22.12
C ALA A 86 4.99 3.69 21.88
N PRO A 87 4.50 4.47 20.89
CA PRO A 87 3.05 4.60 20.67
C PRO A 87 2.39 3.28 20.25
N PHE A 88 3.12 2.40 19.56
CA PHE A 88 2.59 1.13 19.08
C PHE A 88 2.53 0.05 20.16
N ILE A 89 3.40 0.13 21.18
CA ILE A 89 3.34 -0.77 22.33
C ILE A 89 2.39 -0.28 23.43
N ALA A 90 2.10 1.02 23.48
CA ALA A 90 1.27 1.65 24.52
C ALA A 90 -0.04 0.89 24.85
N PRO A 91 -0.89 0.47 23.89
CA PRO A 91 -2.14 -0.21 24.20
C PRO A 91 -1.96 -1.63 24.78
N PHE A 92 -0.78 -2.23 24.66
CA PHE A 92 -0.47 -3.58 25.14
C PHE A 92 0.36 -3.57 26.43
N SER A 93 0.84 -2.39 26.86
CA SER A 93 1.88 -2.25 27.90
C SER A 93 1.49 -2.79 29.28
N THR A 94 0.19 -2.96 29.54
CA THR A 94 -0.37 -3.39 30.83
C THR A 94 -1.01 -4.78 30.79
N LEU A 95 -0.85 -5.54 29.70
CA LEU A 95 -1.53 -6.83 29.54
C LEU A 95 -1.02 -7.91 30.48
N PHE A 96 0.30 -8.05 30.58
CA PHE A 96 0.95 -9.09 31.37
C PHE A 96 2.14 -8.54 32.15
N ILE A 97 2.48 -9.24 33.23
CA ILE A 97 3.76 -9.07 33.93
C ILE A 97 4.80 -9.88 33.17
N SER A 98 5.74 -9.19 32.55
CA SER A 98 6.78 -9.84 31.73
C SER A 98 7.89 -10.45 32.59
N PRO A 99 8.30 -11.71 32.34
CA PRO A 99 9.41 -12.34 33.05
C PRO A 99 10.75 -11.67 32.69
N ALA A 100 11.60 -11.48 33.69
CA ALA A 100 12.95 -10.95 33.55
C ALA A 100 13.98 -11.95 34.06
N SER A 101 15.17 -11.97 33.47
CA SER A 101 16.27 -12.80 33.94
C SER A 101 16.73 -12.35 35.34
N SER A 102 17.38 -13.25 36.09
CA SER A 102 18.07 -12.88 37.33
C SER A 102 19.05 -11.73 37.06
N GLY A 103 18.84 -10.57 37.69
CA GLY A 103 19.62 -9.35 37.47
C GLY A 103 19.01 -8.34 36.48
N GLY A 104 17.87 -8.64 35.84
CA GLY A 104 17.07 -7.69 35.07
C GLY A 104 17.65 -7.21 33.73
N ALA A 105 18.83 -7.72 33.33
CA ALA A 105 19.47 -7.34 32.08
C ALA A 105 18.67 -7.81 30.85
N ASN A 106 18.20 -9.07 30.85
CA ASN A 106 17.47 -9.65 29.73
C ASN A 106 15.98 -9.75 30.09
N ILE A 107 15.12 -9.15 29.27
CA ILE A 107 13.68 -9.10 29.53
C ILE A 107 12.95 -9.73 28.36
N PHE A 108 12.31 -10.89 28.60
CA PHE A 108 11.38 -11.48 27.64
C PHE A 108 10.04 -10.77 27.80
N ASP A 109 9.84 -9.70 27.05
CA ASP A 109 8.65 -8.87 27.18
C ASP A 109 7.46 -9.43 26.40
N VAL A 110 6.59 -10.16 27.10
CA VAL A 110 5.39 -10.80 26.54
C VAL A 110 4.48 -9.77 25.89
N ASN A 111 4.37 -8.57 26.46
CA ASN A 111 3.52 -7.51 25.91
C ASN A 111 3.96 -7.07 24.50
N ILE A 112 5.28 -7.05 24.25
CA ILE A 112 5.81 -6.74 22.91
C ILE A 112 5.53 -7.89 21.94
N VAL A 113 5.66 -9.14 22.39
CA VAL A 113 5.30 -10.31 21.57
C VAL A 113 3.83 -10.25 21.16
N ILE A 114 2.94 -9.93 22.09
CA ILE A 114 1.50 -9.79 21.78
C ILE A 114 1.26 -8.65 20.79
N ALA A 115 1.94 -7.51 20.93
CA ALA A 115 1.83 -6.42 19.96
C ALA A 115 2.28 -6.86 18.55
N ILE A 116 3.42 -7.56 18.44
CA ILE A 116 3.92 -8.13 17.17
C ILE A 116 2.88 -9.05 16.53
N VAL A 117 2.27 -9.95 17.32
CA VAL A 117 1.25 -10.88 16.81
C VAL A 117 -0.01 -10.12 16.38
N ALA A 118 -0.49 -9.18 17.19
CA ALA A 118 -1.69 -8.41 16.88
C ALA A 118 -1.54 -7.61 15.57
N TYR A 119 -0.43 -6.89 15.40
CA TYR A 119 -0.17 -6.14 14.17
C TYR A 119 0.07 -7.05 12.97
N ALA A 120 0.71 -8.21 13.14
CA ALA A 120 0.86 -9.20 12.08
C ALA A 120 -0.51 -9.73 11.60
N LEU A 121 -1.42 -10.05 12.53
CA LEU A 121 -2.76 -10.53 12.20
C LEU A 121 -3.59 -9.46 11.49
N LEU A 122 -3.53 -8.21 11.96
CA LEU A 122 -4.19 -7.08 11.30
C LEU A 122 -3.68 -6.91 9.88
N SER A 123 -2.36 -6.86 9.71
CA SER A 123 -1.72 -6.70 8.41
C SER A 123 -2.06 -7.83 7.45
N TYR A 124 -1.96 -9.10 7.90
CA TYR A 124 -2.29 -10.27 7.08
C TYR A 124 -3.75 -10.27 6.63
N THR A 125 -4.67 -10.00 7.56
CA THR A 125 -6.11 -9.95 7.29
C THR A 125 -6.44 -8.90 6.22
N LEU A 126 -5.92 -7.69 6.38
CA LEU A 126 -6.06 -6.60 5.41
C LEU A 126 -5.46 -6.96 4.03
N HIS A 127 -4.29 -7.61 4.00
CA HIS A 127 -3.61 -7.96 2.76
C HIS A 127 -4.35 -9.07 2.00
N GLY A 128 -4.86 -10.08 2.70
CA GLY A 128 -5.65 -11.16 2.12
C GLY A 128 -6.92 -10.66 1.41
N TYR A 129 -7.64 -9.72 2.02
CA TYR A 129 -8.82 -9.12 1.38
C TYR A 129 -8.47 -8.35 0.10
N ASN A 130 -7.39 -7.57 0.12
CA ASN A 130 -6.97 -6.78 -1.05
C ASN A 130 -6.47 -7.65 -2.20
N LEU A 131 -5.68 -8.70 -1.92
CA LEU A 131 -5.18 -9.61 -2.95
C LEU A 131 -6.31 -10.39 -3.64
N HIS A 132 -7.27 -10.89 -2.86
CA HIS A 132 -8.44 -11.59 -3.41
C HIS A 132 -9.36 -10.66 -4.22
N PHE A 133 -9.58 -9.43 -3.76
CA PHE A 133 -10.36 -8.43 -4.51
C PHE A 133 -9.66 -8.05 -5.83
N PHE A 134 -8.34 -7.85 -5.80
CA PHE A 134 -7.55 -7.51 -6.98
C PHE A 134 -7.55 -8.63 -8.03
N LEU A 135 -7.39 -9.90 -7.61
CA LEU A 135 -7.46 -11.07 -8.51
C LEU A 135 -8.81 -11.24 -9.20
N LYS A 136 -9.92 -10.84 -8.56
CA LYS A 136 -11.26 -10.85 -9.17
C LYS A 136 -11.51 -9.69 -10.14
N SER A 137 -10.66 -8.67 -10.11
CA SER A 137 -10.76 -7.48 -10.94
C SER A 137 -9.92 -7.58 -12.23
N LEU A 138 -9.08 -8.61 -12.36
CA LEU A 138 -8.34 -8.99 -13.57
C LEU A 138 -9.20 -9.93 -14.42
#